data_AF-A0A3A8Y8J4-F1
#
_entry.id   AF-A0A3A8Y8J4-F1
#
_cell.length_a   1.000
_cell.length_b   1.000
_cell.length_c   1.000
_cell.angle_alpha   90.00
_cell.angle_beta   90.00
_cell.angle_gamma   90.00
#
_symmetry.space_group_name_H-M   'P 1'
#
loop_
_entity.id
_entity.type
_entity.pdbx_description
1 polymer ?
#
loop_
_entity_poly.entity_id
_entity_poly.type
_entity_poly.pdbx_seq_one_letter_code
_entity_poly.pdbx_strand_id
1 'polypeptide(L)'
;MIRMRPFDKVSYGELQNAYLRQLVDARAVAFNKEDILDTTDRSRQNKTDKTWELLDKSGYMYKGLKDFLFPEGKICRENLQLLLVGPRDVPASFGGNGSYDSLRQYFEKMIRAFGILEEGSENKVCKEIFKYNCLNYKKKCQMESTAYWLQRQLRVKVCPYCNRMYTTTLFGENRIRPDFDHFYPQSKYPYLAVSLFNLIPSCSMCNTKKGNTAEMIYKKGEKENFSIIYPYDESFDEPERCISFRVISSQKEVMMGQSDGFTIELQPQKYSDKLEFNNADGVLSRADVKTRFEHKIKSSLTGKEEDVAKRESQFWNRAEASIELLSIEDFYNEHKDEVMTLLRNHYQYNQDSVELIMKTSLRMKYPEATEQEIKLFTRNMLYFAFLQYEEWGNSPLNKLKSDIFNQLDEIENTRINS
;
A
#
# COMPACT_ATOMS: atom_id res chain seq x y z
N MET A 1 6.33 -2.80 -3.36
CA MET A 1 5.03 -2.27 -2.91
C MET A 1 4.93 -0.80 -3.29
N ILE A 2 3.75 -0.35 -3.70
CA ILE A 2 3.47 1.03 -4.09
C ILE A 2 2.38 1.64 -3.22
N ARG A 3 2.39 2.97 -3.09
CA ARG A 3 1.39 3.70 -2.33
C ARG A 3 0.03 3.73 -3.02
N MET A 4 -1.04 3.53 -2.25
CA MET A 4 -2.41 3.81 -2.70
C MET A 4 -2.70 5.31 -2.60
N ARG A 5 -3.27 5.88 -3.67
CA ARG A 5 -3.61 7.30 -3.78
C ARG A 5 -5.08 7.51 -4.10
N PRO A 6 -5.98 7.10 -3.20
CA PRO A 6 -7.41 7.24 -3.45
C PRO A 6 -7.86 8.72 -3.52
N PHE A 7 -7.05 9.66 -3.01
CA PHE A 7 -7.47 11.04 -2.81
C PHE A 7 -7.08 12.02 -3.92
N ASP A 8 -6.43 11.55 -4.99
CA ASP A 8 -6.03 12.41 -6.12
C ASP A 8 -7.25 12.96 -6.90
N LYS A 9 -8.42 12.35 -6.73
CA LYS A 9 -9.63 12.63 -7.52
C LYS A 9 -10.92 12.71 -6.70
N VAL A 10 -10.92 12.25 -5.45
CA VAL A 10 -12.04 12.36 -4.51
C VAL A 10 -11.47 12.82 -3.18
N SER A 11 -12.07 13.83 -2.54
CA SER A 11 -11.54 14.26 -1.25
C SER A 11 -11.74 13.18 -0.18
N TYR A 12 -10.89 13.21 0.83
CA TYR A 12 -10.93 12.27 1.97
C TYR A 12 -12.33 12.20 2.59
N GLY A 13 -12.91 13.36 2.95
CA GLY A 13 -14.26 13.43 3.54
C GLY A 13 -15.39 13.01 2.59
N GLU A 14 -15.27 13.29 1.29
CA GLU A 14 -16.27 12.83 0.30
C GLU A 14 -16.29 11.30 0.22
N LEU A 15 -15.12 10.65 0.18
CA LEU A 15 -15.02 9.19 0.13
C LEU A 15 -15.64 8.55 1.38
N GLN A 16 -15.31 9.07 2.58
CA GLN A 16 -15.87 8.60 3.84
C GLN A 16 -17.40 8.71 3.86
N ASN A 17 -17.93 9.92 3.57
CA ASN A 17 -19.37 10.18 3.59
C ASN A 17 -20.12 9.34 2.55
N ALA A 18 -19.54 9.14 1.37
CA ALA A 18 -20.15 8.30 0.35
C ALA A 18 -20.12 6.81 0.75
N TYR A 19 -19.03 6.33 1.37
CA TYR A 19 -18.95 4.95 1.84
C TYR A 19 -19.94 4.65 2.98
N LEU A 20 -20.16 5.57 3.92
CA LEU A 20 -21.19 5.40 4.97
C LEU A 20 -22.59 5.20 4.35
N ARG A 21 -22.94 5.96 3.30
CA ARG A 21 -24.21 5.79 2.57
C ARG A 21 -24.27 4.42 1.91
N GLN A 22 -23.18 3.96 1.31
CA GLN A 22 -23.08 2.64 0.71
C GLN A 22 -23.28 1.52 1.74
N LEU A 23 -22.69 1.64 2.94
CA LEU A 23 -22.87 0.67 4.01
C LEU A 23 -24.33 0.56 4.48
N VAL A 24 -25.02 1.69 4.66
CA VAL A 24 -26.46 1.72 4.97
C VAL A 24 -27.25 1.02 3.88
N ASP A 25 -26.92 1.32 2.64
CA ASP A 25 -27.63 0.81 1.48
C ASP A 25 -27.48 -0.69 1.30
N ALA A 26 -26.27 -1.20 1.45
CA ALA A 26 -25.96 -2.62 1.45
C ALA A 26 -26.51 -3.35 2.68
N ARG A 27 -26.96 -2.63 3.72
CA ARG A 27 -27.27 -3.17 5.06
C ARG A 27 -26.06 -3.90 5.65
N ALA A 28 -24.86 -3.39 5.37
CA ALA A 28 -23.59 -3.99 5.76
C ALA A 28 -23.25 -3.78 7.24
N VAL A 29 -23.98 -2.91 7.94
CA VAL A 29 -23.80 -2.71 9.39
C VAL A 29 -25.15 -2.77 10.12
N ALA A 30 -25.17 -3.36 11.32
CA ALA A 30 -26.37 -3.55 12.14
C ALA A 30 -26.72 -2.33 13.02
N PHE A 31 -26.55 -1.11 12.52
CA PHE A 31 -26.97 0.12 13.20
C PHE A 31 -28.11 0.80 12.43
N ASN A 32 -28.80 1.71 13.11
CA ASN A 32 -29.78 2.56 12.47
C ASN A 32 -29.10 3.52 11.48
N LYS A 33 -29.84 3.93 10.44
CA LYS A 33 -29.29 4.78 9.36
C LYS A 33 -28.76 6.10 9.93
N GLU A 34 -29.52 6.69 10.83
CA GLU A 34 -29.27 7.97 11.46
C GLU A 34 -28.06 7.97 12.39
N ASP A 35 -27.71 6.81 12.97
CA ASP A 35 -26.50 6.68 13.77
C ASP A 35 -25.25 6.52 12.89
N ILE A 36 -25.40 5.85 11.73
CA ILE A 36 -24.30 5.68 10.77
C ILE A 36 -24.01 7.00 10.03
N LEU A 37 -25.06 7.67 9.54
CA LEU A 37 -24.94 8.89 8.74
C LEU A 37 -24.90 10.17 9.58
N ASP A 38 -25.03 10.04 10.90
CA ASP A 38 -25.14 11.14 11.85
C ASP A 38 -26.18 12.18 11.43
N THR A 39 -27.42 11.72 11.25
CA THR A 39 -28.56 12.57 10.88
C THR A 39 -29.57 12.70 12.02
N THR A 40 -30.44 13.70 11.91
CA THR A 40 -31.55 13.92 12.86
C THR A 40 -32.79 13.09 12.52
N ASP A 41 -32.80 12.40 11.38
CA ASP A 41 -33.88 11.49 10.97
C ASP A 41 -34.07 10.41 12.02
N ARG A 42 -35.30 10.17 12.49
CA ARG A 42 -35.57 9.03 13.39
C ARG A 42 -36.20 7.91 12.60
N SER A 43 -35.46 6.80 12.43
CA SER A 43 -36.02 5.60 11.84
C SER A 43 -36.90 4.88 12.88
N ARG A 44 -37.91 4.14 12.43
CA ARG A 44 -38.66 3.20 13.29
C ARG A 44 -37.88 1.91 13.56
N GLN A 45 -36.63 1.82 13.09
CA GLN A 45 -35.83 0.60 13.19
C GLN A 45 -35.15 0.57 14.55
N ASN A 46 -35.16 -0.59 15.18
CA ASN A 46 -34.42 -0.83 16.40
C ASN A 46 -33.23 -1.76 16.11
N LYS A 47 -32.29 -1.31 15.25
CA LYS A 47 -31.06 -2.07 14.98
C LYS A 47 -29.98 -1.72 15.98
N THR A 48 -29.85 -0.44 16.33
CA THR A 48 -28.84 0.04 17.27
C THR A 48 -29.01 -0.61 18.66
N ASP A 49 -30.21 -0.63 19.24
CA ASP A 49 -30.40 -1.25 20.56
C ASP A 49 -30.23 -2.77 20.50
N LYS A 50 -30.64 -3.43 19.40
CA LYS A 50 -30.36 -4.86 19.19
C LYS A 50 -28.87 -5.16 19.15
N THR A 51 -28.08 -4.29 18.51
CA THR A 51 -26.62 -4.43 18.49
C THR A 51 -26.03 -4.21 19.88
N TRP A 52 -26.53 -3.24 20.64
CA TRP A 52 -26.14 -3.04 22.02
C TRP A 52 -26.43 -4.30 22.87
N GLU A 53 -27.65 -4.84 22.81
CA GLU A 53 -28.03 -6.07 23.52
C GLU A 53 -27.15 -7.26 23.13
N LEU A 54 -26.82 -7.39 21.85
CA LEU A 54 -25.98 -8.47 21.36
C LEU A 54 -24.56 -8.37 21.92
N LEU A 55 -23.98 -7.18 21.93
CA LEU A 55 -22.66 -6.92 22.53
C LEU A 55 -22.69 -7.11 24.05
N ASP A 56 -23.76 -6.69 24.71
CA ASP A 56 -23.93 -6.79 26.16
C ASP A 56 -24.03 -8.24 26.64
N LYS A 57 -24.85 -9.05 25.96
CA LYS A 57 -25.00 -10.50 26.23
C LYS A 57 -23.70 -11.28 26.03
N SER A 58 -22.78 -10.74 25.24
CA SER A 58 -21.51 -11.39 24.93
C SER A 58 -20.41 -11.16 25.98
N GLY A 59 -20.74 -10.46 27.07
CA GLY A 59 -19.89 -10.36 28.26
C GLY A 59 -18.57 -9.61 28.05
N TYR A 60 -17.49 -10.11 28.65
CA TYR A 60 -16.19 -9.42 28.67
C TYR A 60 -15.50 -9.37 27.30
N MET A 61 -15.79 -10.31 26.40
CA MET A 61 -15.10 -10.45 25.12
C MET A 61 -15.25 -9.22 24.24
N TYR A 62 -16.46 -8.67 24.17
CA TYR A 62 -16.75 -7.47 23.38
C TYR A 62 -16.82 -6.21 24.22
N LYS A 63 -16.36 -6.26 25.47
CA LYS A 63 -16.44 -5.13 26.39
C LYS A 63 -15.76 -3.89 25.81
N GLY A 64 -14.54 -4.03 25.28
CA GLY A 64 -13.82 -2.90 24.66
C GLY A 64 -14.57 -2.27 23.49
N LEU A 65 -15.12 -3.09 22.59
CA LEU A 65 -15.91 -2.63 21.45
C LEU A 65 -17.24 -1.99 21.91
N LYS A 66 -17.92 -2.60 22.88
CA LYS A 66 -19.18 -2.10 23.44
C LYS A 66 -18.98 -0.77 24.14
N ASP A 67 -18.01 -0.66 25.03
CA ASP A 67 -17.72 0.56 25.80
C ASP A 67 -17.29 1.70 24.86
N PHE A 68 -16.60 1.37 23.76
CA PHE A 68 -16.24 2.34 22.72
C PHE A 68 -17.45 2.82 21.91
N LEU A 69 -18.31 1.92 21.44
CA LEU A 69 -19.47 2.29 20.63
C LEU A 69 -20.61 2.89 21.47
N PHE A 70 -20.72 2.47 22.73
CA PHE A 70 -21.79 2.84 23.64
C PHE A 70 -21.26 3.35 24.99
N PRO A 71 -20.50 4.46 25.01
CA PRO A 71 -20.08 5.07 26.26
C PRO A 71 -21.32 5.41 27.09
N GLU A 72 -21.31 5.03 28.37
CA GLU A 72 -22.45 5.20 29.30
C GLU A 72 -23.75 4.54 28.80
N GLY A 73 -23.65 3.52 27.94
CA GLY A 73 -24.79 2.79 27.40
C GLY A 73 -25.55 3.50 26.27
N LYS A 74 -25.02 4.60 25.71
CA LYS A 74 -25.63 5.32 24.58
C LYS A 74 -24.71 5.32 23.38
N ILE A 75 -25.27 5.17 22.18
CA ILE A 75 -24.52 5.18 20.93
C ILE A 75 -23.71 6.48 20.78
N CYS A 76 -22.40 6.35 20.58
CA CYS A 76 -21.53 7.44 20.15
C CYS A 76 -21.32 7.34 18.64
N ARG A 77 -21.94 8.27 17.91
CA ARG A 77 -21.96 8.28 16.44
C ARG A 77 -20.58 8.57 15.87
N GLU A 78 -19.82 9.44 16.54
CA GLU A 78 -18.43 9.75 16.20
C GLU A 78 -17.56 8.49 16.27
N ASN A 79 -17.70 7.68 17.32
CA ASN A 79 -16.94 6.43 17.47
C ASN A 79 -17.36 5.38 16.44
N LEU A 80 -18.65 5.29 16.11
CA LEU A 80 -19.13 4.42 15.04
C LEU A 80 -18.54 4.83 13.68
N GLN A 81 -18.56 6.11 13.34
CA GLN A 81 -17.95 6.62 12.11
C GLN A 81 -16.44 6.42 12.10
N LEU A 82 -15.75 6.67 13.22
CA LEU A 82 -14.32 6.43 13.39
C LEU A 82 -13.96 4.98 13.08
N LEU A 83 -14.76 4.02 13.54
CA LEU A 83 -14.57 2.59 13.25
C LEU A 83 -14.83 2.25 11.77
N LEU A 84 -15.88 2.80 11.17
CA LEU A 84 -16.31 2.45 9.81
C LEU A 84 -15.48 3.13 8.71
N VAL A 85 -15.08 4.38 8.92
CA VAL A 85 -14.44 5.21 7.89
C VAL A 85 -13.15 5.88 8.34
N GLY A 86 -12.65 5.62 9.54
CA GLY A 86 -11.40 6.21 10.03
C GLY A 86 -11.58 7.63 10.59
N PRO A 87 -10.48 8.31 10.96
CA PRO A 87 -10.53 9.64 11.57
C PRO A 87 -11.18 10.66 10.62
N ARG A 88 -11.89 11.65 11.17
CA ARG A 88 -12.54 12.73 10.38
C ARG A 88 -11.49 13.63 9.70
N ASP A 89 -10.43 13.95 10.42
CA ASP A 89 -9.32 14.74 9.88
C ASP A 89 -8.35 13.86 9.08
N VAL A 90 -7.77 14.44 8.03
CA VAL A 90 -6.78 13.78 7.19
C VAL A 90 -5.51 13.50 8.02
N PRO A 91 -5.05 12.24 8.11
CA PRO A 91 -3.81 11.90 8.80
C PRO A 91 -2.56 12.55 8.18
N ALA A 92 -1.51 12.72 8.97
CA ALA A 92 -0.23 13.30 8.50
C ALA A 92 0.41 12.49 7.37
N SER A 93 0.24 11.17 7.37
CA SER A 93 0.70 10.29 6.28
C SER A 93 0.15 10.71 4.92
N PHE A 94 -1.05 11.31 4.85
CA PHE A 94 -1.64 11.83 3.61
C PHE A 94 -1.42 13.34 3.41
N GLY A 95 -0.49 13.95 4.14
CA GLY A 95 -0.24 15.40 4.09
C GLY A 95 -1.27 16.24 4.85
N GLY A 96 -2.05 15.63 5.74
CA GLY A 96 -2.98 16.34 6.61
C GLY A 96 -2.35 16.80 7.94
N ASN A 97 -3.09 17.57 8.72
CA ASN A 97 -2.69 18.03 10.06
C ASN A 97 -3.62 17.46 11.15
N GLY A 98 -4.20 16.29 10.91
CA GLY A 98 -5.16 15.65 11.81
C GLY A 98 -4.55 15.09 13.09
N SER A 99 -5.40 14.57 13.97
CA SER A 99 -5.01 14.03 15.29
C SER A 99 -4.18 12.73 15.25
N TYR A 100 -3.98 12.16 14.07
CA TYR A 100 -3.27 10.90 13.86
C TYR A 100 -2.16 11.08 12.84
N ASP A 101 -1.00 10.49 13.13
CA ASP A 101 0.14 10.50 12.22
C ASP A 101 -0.13 9.62 10.99
N SER A 102 -0.83 8.50 11.19
CA SER A 102 -1.08 7.50 10.15
C SER A 102 -2.37 6.73 10.40
N LEU A 103 -2.88 6.08 9.35
CA LEU A 103 -4.04 5.19 9.47
C LEU A 103 -3.70 3.93 10.31
N ARG A 104 -2.47 3.42 10.20
CA ARG A 104 -1.97 2.33 11.03
C ARG A 104 -2.06 2.67 12.52
N GLN A 105 -1.59 3.86 12.90
CA GLN A 105 -1.59 4.30 14.30
C GLN A 105 -3.00 4.29 14.91
N TYR A 106 -4.04 4.71 14.17
CA TYR A 106 -5.41 4.64 14.71
C TYR A 106 -5.91 3.21 14.82
N PHE A 107 -5.64 2.35 13.82
CA PHE A 107 -6.06 0.95 13.87
C PHE A 107 -5.41 0.24 15.06
N GLU A 108 -4.12 0.47 15.30
CA GLU A 108 -3.41 -0.08 16.46
C GLU A 108 -4.01 0.39 17.78
N LYS A 109 -4.45 1.66 17.89
CA LYS A 109 -5.19 2.14 19.08
C LYS A 109 -6.51 1.39 19.28
N MET A 110 -7.28 1.19 18.20
CA MET A 110 -8.54 0.42 18.28
C MET A 110 -8.29 -1.05 18.64
N ILE A 111 -7.28 -1.68 18.04
CA ILE A 111 -6.91 -3.07 18.33
C ILE A 111 -6.48 -3.23 19.78
N ARG A 112 -5.72 -2.29 20.34
CA ARG A 112 -5.37 -2.30 21.77
C ARG A 112 -6.60 -2.16 22.67
N ALA A 113 -7.60 -1.40 22.24
CA ALA A 113 -8.83 -1.21 23.02
C ALA A 113 -9.77 -2.42 22.94
N PHE A 114 -9.88 -3.08 21.78
CA PHE A 114 -10.88 -4.13 21.53
C PHE A 114 -10.31 -5.54 21.69
N GLY A 115 -9.01 -5.71 21.50
CA GLY A 115 -8.33 -7.00 21.56
C GLY A 115 -8.52 -7.88 20.32
N ILE A 116 -7.87 -9.03 20.34
CA ILE A 116 -7.98 -10.06 19.30
C ILE A 116 -9.19 -10.94 19.60
N LEU A 117 -9.95 -11.28 18.55
CA LEU A 117 -11.11 -12.16 18.63
C LEU A 117 -10.86 -13.40 17.76
N GLU A 118 -10.23 -14.43 18.33
CA GLU A 118 -9.89 -15.66 17.59
C GLU A 118 -11.13 -16.46 17.15
N GLU A 119 -10.96 -17.37 16.19
CA GLU A 119 -12.08 -18.10 15.57
C GLU A 119 -12.77 -19.07 16.55
N GLY A 120 -14.07 -18.83 16.76
CA GLY A 120 -14.95 -19.62 17.62
C GLY A 120 -16.43 -19.28 17.37
N SER A 121 -17.35 -19.82 18.17
CA SER A 121 -18.77 -19.45 18.12
C SER A 121 -19.00 -17.96 18.35
N GLU A 122 -18.08 -17.29 19.03
CA GLU A 122 -18.23 -15.87 19.39
C GLU A 122 -17.99 -14.91 18.23
N ASN A 123 -17.10 -15.22 17.27
CA ASN A 123 -16.86 -14.39 16.07
C ASN A 123 -18.16 -14.15 15.25
N LYS A 124 -19.19 -14.99 15.45
CA LYS A 124 -20.53 -14.79 14.88
C LYS A 124 -21.13 -13.42 15.23
N VAL A 125 -20.94 -12.92 16.45
CA VAL A 125 -21.50 -11.63 16.89
C VAL A 125 -21.01 -10.48 16.03
N CYS A 126 -19.68 -10.33 15.87
CA CYS A 126 -19.14 -9.29 15.00
C CYS A 126 -19.54 -9.50 13.53
N LYS A 127 -19.66 -10.73 13.04
CA LYS A 127 -20.12 -11.00 11.66
C LYS A 127 -21.60 -10.63 11.46
N GLU A 128 -22.42 -10.69 12.51
CA GLU A 128 -23.80 -10.22 12.50
C GLU A 128 -23.89 -8.69 12.56
N ILE A 129 -22.91 -8.01 13.16
CA ILE A 129 -22.87 -6.55 13.23
C ILE A 129 -22.23 -5.95 11.98
N PHE A 130 -21.07 -6.44 11.56
CA PHE A 130 -20.23 -5.97 10.45
C PHE A 130 -20.21 -7.00 9.31
N LYS A 131 -21.19 -6.88 8.42
CA LYS A 131 -21.54 -7.89 7.42
C LYS A 131 -20.76 -7.69 6.12
N TYR A 132 -19.51 -8.12 6.08
CA TYR A 132 -18.66 -8.00 4.88
C TYR A 132 -19.30 -8.57 3.60
N ASN A 133 -19.99 -9.72 3.69
CA ASN A 133 -20.65 -10.32 2.53
C ASN A 133 -21.74 -9.42 1.91
N CYS A 134 -22.33 -8.52 2.70
CA CYS A 134 -23.30 -7.56 2.20
C CYS A 134 -22.68 -6.49 1.29
N LEU A 135 -21.36 -6.29 1.25
CA LEU A 135 -20.74 -5.38 0.29
C LEU A 135 -20.91 -5.83 -1.17
N ASN A 136 -21.14 -7.12 -1.39
CA ASN A 136 -21.47 -7.68 -2.71
C ASN A 136 -22.97 -7.63 -3.01
N TYR A 137 -23.81 -7.31 -2.02
CA TYR A 137 -25.25 -7.19 -2.23
C TYR A 137 -25.57 -5.97 -3.10
N LYS A 138 -26.56 -6.14 -3.98
CA LYS A 138 -27.06 -5.10 -4.88
C LYS A 138 -28.57 -5.00 -4.71
N LYS A 139 -29.09 -3.84 -4.29
CA LYS A 139 -30.53 -3.58 -4.31
C LYS A 139 -31.04 -3.55 -5.75
N LYS A 140 -32.31 -3.91 -5.96
CA LYS A 140 -32.97 -3.89 -7.28
C LYS A 140 -32.89 -2.51 -7.98
N CYS A 141 -32.89 -1.42 -7.21
CA CYS A 141 -32.79 -0.04 -7.71
C CYS A 141 -31.36 0.50 -7.83
N GLN A 142 -30.34 -0.23 -7.38
CA GLN A 142 -28.95 0.21 -7.49
C GLN A 142 -28.35 -0.23 -8.82
N MET A 143 -27.43 0.56 -9.35
CA MET A 143 -26.67 0.19 -10.55
C MET A 143 -25.58 -0.83 -10.21
N GLU A 144 -24.87 -0.65 -9.09
CA GLU A 144 -23.74 -1.48 -8.66
C GLU A 144 -23.80 -1.80 -7.17
N SER A 145 -23.04 -2.83 -6.73
CA SER A 145 -22.88 -3.12 -5.30
C SER A 145 -21.83 -2.20 -4.68
N THR A 146 -21.80 -2.11 -3.35
CA THR A 146 -20.80 -1.33 -2.63
C THR A 146 -19.37 -1.73 -2.95
N ALA A 147 -19.10 -3.02 -3.16
CA ALA A 147 -17.78 -3.52 -3.52
C ALA A 147 -17.30 -2.98 -4.88
N TYR A 148 -18.16 -2.99 -5.91
CA TYR A 148 -17.84 -2.42 -7.22
C TYR A 148 -17.68 -0.90 -7.16
N TRP A 149 -18.59 -0.23 -6.45
CA TRP A 149 -18.50 1.20 -6.23
C TRP A 149 -17.17 1.58 -5.59
N LEU A 150 -16.78 0.91 -4.49
CA LEU A 150 -15.58 1.24 -3.74
C LEU A 150 -14.31 1.01 -4.57
N GLN A 151 -14.21 -0.11 -5.29
CA GLN A 151 -13.10 -0.39 -6.22
C GLN A 151 -12.90 0.77 -7.21
N ARG A 152 -13.99 1.28 -7.79
CA ARG A 152 -13.96 2.39 -8.75
C ARG A 152 -13.62 3.73 -8.11
N GLN A 153 -13.96 3.95 -6.84
CA GLN A 153 -13.54 5.15 -6.12
C GLN A 153 -12.06 5.11 -5.76
N LEU A 154 -11.54 3.95 -5.30
CA LEU A 154 -10.13 3.80 -4.93
C LEU A 154 -9.18 3.85 -6.13
N ARG A 155 -9.65 3.47 -7.33
CA ARG A 155 -8.91 3.56 -8.62
C ARG A 155 -7.56 2.85 -8.64
N VAL A 156 -7.41 1.80 -7.85
CA VAL A 156 -6.19 0.99 -7.81
C VAL A 156 -6.17 0.05 -9.01
N LYS A 157 -5.43 0.41 -10.06
CA LYS A 157 -5.35 -0.38 -11.31
C LYS A 157 -4.34 -1.52 -11.24
N VAL A 158 -3.35 -1.42 -10.36
CA VAL A 158 -2.29 -2.43 -10.17
C VAL A 158 -2.20 -2.75 -8.69
N CYS A 159 -2.03 -4.03 -8.36
CA CYS A 159 -1.96 -4.49 -6.98
C CYS A 159 -0.87 -3.73 -6.20
N PRO A 160 -1.20 -3.07 -5.07
CA PRO A 160 -0.27 -2.22 -4.35
C PRO A 160 0.80 -3.02 -3.61
N TYR A 161 0.52 -4.29 -3.32
CA TYR A 161 1.48 -5.20 -2.72
C TYR A 161 2.62 -5.55 -3.69
N CYS A 162 2.30 -6.17 -4.83
CA CYS A 162 3.34 -6.66 -5.71
C CYS A 162 3.70 -5.73 -6.87
N ASN A 163 2.89 -4.73 -7.24
CA ASN A 163 3.03 -3.97 -8.48
C ASN A 163 3.18 -4.82 -9.77
N ARG A 164 2.75 -6.11 -9.75
CA ARG A 164 2.90 -7.04 -10.89
C ARG A 164 1.59 -7.39 -11.61
N MET A 165 0.46 -7.25 -10.94
CA MET A 165 -0.82 -7.75 -11.46
C MET A 165 -1.83 -6.62 -11.51
N TYR A 166 -2.58 -6.54 -12.61
CA TYR A 166 -3.71 -5.63 -12.68
C TYR A 166 -4.77 -5.97 -11.63
N THR A 167 -5.35 -4.94 -11.06
CA THR A 167 -6.53 -4.94 -10.19
C THR A 167 -7.64 -4.09 -10.80
N THR A 168 -7.71 -4.07 -12.14
CA THR A 168 -8.73 -3.31 -12.88
C THR A 168 -10.12 -3.86 -12.60
N THR A 169 -11.05 -2.95 -12.33
CA THR A 169 -12.47 -3.27 -12.19
C THR A 169 -13.20 -2.97 -13.49
N LEU A 170 -13.82 -4.00 -14.06
CA LEU A 170 -14.73 -3.89 -15.20
C LEU A 170 -16.17 -3.90 -14.68
N PHE A 171 -16.94 -2.91 -15.13
CA PHE A 171 -18.32 -2.74 -14.74
C PHE A 171 -19.18 -2.50 -15.99
N GLY A 172 -20.24 -3.29 -16.15
CA GLY A 172 -21.08 -3.32 -17.36
C GLY A 172 -21.79 -4.66 -17.51
N GLU A 173 -21.87 -5.16 -18.75
CA GLU A 173 -22.37 -6.51 -19.06
C GLU A 173 -21.49 -7.57 -18.40
N ASN A 174 -20.17 -7.47 -18.61
CA ASN A 174 -19.18 -8.27 -17.92
C ASN A 174 -18.72 -7.55 -16.64
N ARG A 175 -18.71 -8.29 -15.52
CA ARG A 175 -18.35 -7.74 -14.22
C ARG A 175 -17.15 -8.48 -13.67
N ILE A 176 -16.04 -7.78 -13.53
CA ILE A 176 -14.81 -8.30 -12.96
C ILE A 176 -14.30 -7.27 -11.96
N ARG A 177 -13.92 -7.74 -10.77
CA ARG A 177 -13.24 -6.91 -9.77
C ARG A 177 -12.15 -7.73 -9.10
N PRO A 178 -11.10 -7.10 -8.55
CA PRO A 178 -10.23 -7.75 -7.59
C PRO A 178 -10.98 -8.02 -6.30
N ASP A 179 -10.38 -8.87 -5.47
CA ASP A 179 -10.77 -9.00 -4.08
C ASP A 179 -10.22 -7.86 -3.23
N PHE A 180 -10.92 -7.59 -2.14
CA PHE A 180 -10.38 -6.80 -1.06
C PHE A 180 -9.65 -7.74 -0.11
N ASP A 181 -8.36 -7.51 0.06
CA ASP A 181 -7.62 -8.02 1.20
C ASP A 181 -8.00 -7.19 2.43
N HIS A 182 -8.19 -7.86 3.57
CA HIS A 182 -8.31 -7.20 4.85
C HIS A 182 -6.92 -7.02 5.44
N PHE A 183 -6.40 -5.79 5.53
CA PHE A 183 -5.06 -5.54 6.06
C PHE A 183 -4.88 -6.22 7.41
N TYR A 184 -5.79 -5.88 8.34
CA TYR A 184 -6.04 -6.57 9.58
C TYR A 184 -7.03 -7.71 9.32
N PRO A 185 -6.60 -8.98 9.46
CA PRO A 185 -7.39 -10.14 9.05
C PRO A 185 -8.77 -10.19 9.70
N GLN A 186 -9.81 -10.44 8.90
CA GLN A 186 -11.19 -10.56 9.38
C GLN A 186 -11.35 -11.67 10.44
N SER A 187 -10.55 -12.74 10.36
CA SER A 187 -10.57 -13.84 11.33
C SER A 187 -10.20 -13.40 12.76
N LYS A 188 -9.32 -12.40 12.89
CA LYS A 188 -8.82 -11.86 14.17
C LYS A 188 -9.50 -10.56 14.58
N TYR A 189 -9.86 -9.72 13.61
CA TYR A 189 -10.45 -8.39 13.81
C TYR A 189 -11.75 -8.25 13.02
N PRO A 190 -12.76 -9.07 13.31
CA PRO A 190 -14.03 -9.06 12.57
C PRO A 190 -14.78 -7.72 12.69
N TYR A 191 -14.49 -6.91 13.72
CA TYR A 191 -15.02 -5.55 13.85
C TYR A 191 -14.43 -4.57 12.80
N LEU A 192 -13.31 -4.90 12.15
CA LEU A 192 -12.71 -4.12 11.05
C LEU A 192 -13.12 -4.64 9.66
N ALA A 193 -14.02 -5.63 9.58
CA ALA A 193 -14.32 -6.33 8.33
C ALA A 193 -14.93 -5.45 7.23
N VAL A 194 -15.59 -4.36 7.63
CA VAL A 194 -16.20 -3.37 6.73
C VAL A 194 -15.60 -1.97 6.92
N SER A 195 -14.49 -1.84 7.66
CA SER A 195 -13.81 -0.56 7.83
C SER A 195 -13.15 -0.17 6.51
N LEU A 196 -13.46 1.02 5.99
CA LEU A 196 -13.05 1.51 4.67
C LEU A 196 -11.56 1.27 4.40
N PHE A 197 -10.72 1.74 5.31
CA PHE A 197 -9.27 1.69 5.14
C PHE A 197 -8.65 0.33 5.48
N ASN A 198 -9.43 -0.63 5.98
CA ASN A 198 -8.96 -1.99 6.15
C ASN A 198 -9.06 -2.81 4.85
N LEU A 199 -9.72 -2.28 3.80
CA LEU A 199 -9.98 -2.97 2.55
C LEU A 199 -9.00 -2.53 1.45
N ILE A 200 -8.07 -3.42 1.06
CA ILE A 200 -7.09 -3.15 0.01
C ILE A 200 -7.47 -3.93 -1.26
N PRO A 201 -7.75 -3.25 -2.40
CA PRO A 201 -7.80 -3.90 -3.70
C PRO A 201 -6.48 -4.63 -3.98
N SER A 202 -6.51 -5.95 -4.08
CA SER A 202 -5.28 -6.74 -4.27
C SER A 202 -5.49 -7.87 -5.26
N CYS A 203 -4.38 -8.40 -5.79
CA CYS A 203 -4.45 -9.62 -6.61
C CYS A 203 -4.62 -10.85 -5.71
N SER A 204 -5.25 -11.89 -6.24
CA SER A 204 -5.52 -13.13 -5.52
C SER A 204 -4.26 -13.74 -4.91
N MET A 205 -3.14 -13.76 -5.65
CA MET A 205 -1.88 -14.31 -5.16
C MET A 205 -1.37 -13.60 -3.90
N CYS A 206 -1.37 -12.27 -3.89
CA CYS A 206 -0.90 -11.51 -2.71
C CYS A 206 -1.88 -11.64 -1.55
N ASN A 207 -3.19 -11.59 -1.81
CA ASN A 207 -4.22 -11.79 -0.80
C ASN A 207 -4.07 -13.16 -0.10
N THR A 208 -3.93 -14.23 -0.90
CA THR A 208 -3.74 -15.59 -0.38
C THR A 208 -2.41 -15.76 0.35
N LYS A 209 -1.29 -15.26 -0.21
CA LYS A 209 0.03 -15.33 0.46
C LYS A 209 0.03 -14.59 1.80
N LYS A 210 -0.58 -13.41 1.84
CA LYS A 210 -0.69 -12.61 3.07
C LYS A 210 -1.53 -13.33 4.13
N GLY A 211 -2.67 -13.89 3.72
CA GLY A 211 -3.57 -14.64 4.59
C GLY A 211 -3.82 -13.96 5.94
N ASN A 212 -3.79 -14.77 7.01
CA ASN A 212 -3.96 -14.30 8.39
C ASN A 212 -2.62 -14.06 9.13
N THR A 213 -1.48 -14.17 8.42
CA THR A 213 -0.12 -14.23 9.00
C THR A 213 0.62 -12.89 9.01
N ALA A 214 0.08 -11.85 8.36
CA ALA A 214 0.71 -10.53 8.21
C ALA A 214 1.12 -9.83 9.51
N GLU A 215 0.55 -10.23 10.66
CA GLU A 215 0.90 -9.70 11.99
C GLU A 215 1.84 -10.60 12.80
N MET A 216 2.12 -11.81 12.31
CA MET A 216 2.87 -12.84 13.04
C MET A 216 4.25 -13.10 12.41
N ILE A 217 4.81 -12.14 11.66
CA ILE A 217 6.12 -12.32 11.04
C ILE A 217 7.18 -12.23 12.15
N TYR A 218 7.47 -13.41 12.71
CA TYR A 218 8.51 -13.68 13.68
C TYR A 218 9.82 -13.96 12.92
N LYS A 219 10.85 -13.14 13.16
CA LYS A 219 12.22 -13.61 12.89
C LYS A 219 12.60 -14.58 14.01
N LYS A 220 13.02 -15.78 13.60
CA LYS A 220 13.49 -16.88 14.45
C LYS A 220 14.59 -16.37 15.41
N GLY A 221 14.23 -15.99 16.64
CA GLY A 221 15.18 -15.58 17.68
C GLY A 221 14.89 -14.26 18.41
N GLU A 222 14.02 -13.39 17.92
CA GLU A 222 13.73 -12.10 18.58
C GLU A 222 12.21 -11.85 18.73
N LYS A 223 11.80 -11.35 19.90
CA LYS A 223 10.41 -11.19 20.36
C LYS A 223 9.69 -9.96 19.76
N GLU A 224 9.85 -9.68 18.48
CA GLU A 224 9.11 -8.58 17.83
C GLU A 224 8.29 -9.09 16.64
N ASN A 225 6.97 -8.93 16.72
CA ASN A 225 6.05 -9.12 15.60
C ASN A 225 6.21 -7.96 14.64
N PHE A 226 6.71 -8.21 13.42
CA PHE A 226 6.76 -7.18 12.40
C PHE A 226 5.52 -7.26 11.50
N SER A 227 4.76 -6.18 11.43
CA SER A 227 3.70 -6.04 10.43
C SER A 227 4.30 -5.76 9.05
N ILE A 228 3.62 -6.07 7.95
CA ILE A 228 4.03 -5.60 6.62
C ILE A 228 3.75 -4.10 6.42
N ILE A 229 4.30 -3.51 5.37
CA ILE A 229 3.96 -2.15 4.88
C ILE A 229 2.47 -2.04 4.59
N TYR A 230 1.87 -0.92 5.01
CA TYR A 230 0.45 -0.65 4.85
C TYR A 230 0.25 0.35 3.69
N PRO A 231 -0.30 -0.08 2.54
CA PRO A 231 -0.24 0.71 1.30
C PRO A 231 -0.90 2.09 1.34
N TYR A 232 -1.77 2.35 2.30
CA TYR A 232 -2.36 3.67 2.48
C TYR A 232 -1.37 4.68 3.09
N ASP A 233 -0.55 4.24 4.04
CA ASP A 233 0.36 5.10 4.79
C ASP A 233 1.79 5.10 4.24
N GLU A 234 2.23 3.95 3.72
CA GLU A 234 3.64 3.67 3.50
C GLU A 234 3.86 2.94 2.17
N SER A 235 5.07 3.09 1.61
CA SER A 235 5.47 2.36 0.41
C SER A 235 6.99 2.29 0.22
N PHE A 236 7.44 1.51 -0.77
CA PHE A 236 8.87 1.42 -1.11
C PHE A 236 9.37 2.67 -1.85
N ASP A 237 8.45 3.48 -2.37
CA ASP A 237 8.70 4.63 -3.24
C ASP A 237 8.81 5.97 -2.51
N GLU A 238 8.79 5.98 -1.18
CA GLU A 238 8.95 7.23 -0.42
C GLU A 238 10.34 7.84 -0.68
N PRO A 239 10.45 9.08 -1.19
CA PRO A 239 11.72 9.70 -1.58
C PRO A 239 12.76 9.72 -0.45
N GLU A 240 12.32 9.78 0.82
CA GLU A 240 13.25 9.75 1.93
C GLU A 240 13.84 8.37 2.23
N ARG A 241 13.14 7.30 1.85
CA ARG A 241 13.39 5.90 2.24
C ARG A 241 13.85 5.01 1.08
N CYS A 242 13.38 5.29 -0.13
CA CYS A 242 13.68 4.70 -1.45
C CYS A 242 14.21 3.26 -1.42
N ILE A 243 13.32 2.27 -1.39
CA ILE A 243 13.68 0.86 -1.66
C ILE A 243 13.48 0.61 -3.15
N SER A 244 14.56 0.41 -3.88
CA SER A 244 14.56 0.24 -5.34
C SER A 244 14.94 -1.18 -5.74
N PHE A 245 14.32 -1.69 -6.79
CA PHE A 245 14.81 -2.89 -7.46
C PHE A 245 16.14 -2.58 -8.14
N ARG A 246 17.12 -3.45 -7.95
CA ARG A 246 18.43 -3.35 -8.57
C ARG A 246 18.81 -4.66 -9.25
N VAL A 247 19.45 -4.52 -10.40
CA VAL A 247 20.14 -5.59 -11.12
C VAL A 247 21.49 -5.80 -10.45
N ILE A 248 21.69 -7.00 -9.89
CA ILE A 248 22.90 -7.40 -9.17
C ILE A 248 23.65 -8.42 -10.02
N SER A 249 24.86 -8.07 -10.46
CA SER A 249 25.71 -8.94 -11.26
C SER A 249 27.19 -8.55 -11.13
N SER A 250 28.07 -9.56 -11.23
CA SER A 250 29.51 -9.37 -11.41
C SER A 250 29.93 -9.28 -12.89
N GLN A 251 29.01 -9.57 -13.82
CA GLN A 251 29.25 -9.59 -15.26
C GLN A 251 28.94 -8.22 -15.87
N LYS A 252 29.93 -7.60 -16.53
CA LYS A 252 29.74 -6.29 -17.19
C LYS A 252 28.78 -6.38 -18.38
N GLU A 253 28.67 -7.57 -18.96
CA GLU A 253 27.82 -7.92 -20.10
C GLU A 253 26.34 -7.79 -19.78
N VAL A 254 25.95 -7.90 -18.50
CA VAL A 254 24.56 -7.74 -18.06
C VAL A 254 24.04 -6.34 -18.38
N MET A 255 24.80 -5.29 -18.02
CA MET A 255 24.35 -3.90 -18.24
C MET A 255 24.23 -3.53 -19.73
N MET A 256 24.83 -4.32 -20.62
CA MET A 256 24.71 -4.20 -22.08
C MET A 256 23.55 -5.05 -22.64
N GLY A 257 22.80 -5.75 -21.78
CA GLY A 257 21.71 -6.64 -22.18
C GLY A 257 22.18 -7.91 -22.90
N GLN A 258 23.43 -8.33 -22.68
CA GLN A 258 24.06 -9.48 -23.35
C GLN A 258 24.04 -10.77 -22.51
N SER A 259 23.78 -10.67 -21.21
CA SER A 259 23.72 -11.82 -20.28
C SER A 259 22.56 -11.66 -19.30
N ASP A 260 21.89 -12.76 -18.98
CA ASP A 260 20.85 -12.86 -17.94
C ASP A 260 21.38 -13.37 -16.58
N GLY A 261 22.72 -13.45 -16.47
CA GLY A 261 23.46 -13.84 -15.27
C GLY A 261 23.46 -12.77 -14.17
N PHE A 262 22.28 -12.34 -13.74
CA PHE A 262 22.05 -11.38 -12.67
C PHE A 262 20.91 -11.82 -11.75
N THR A 263 20.77 -11.15 -10.60
CA THR A 263 19.57 -11.25 -9.74
C THR A 263 18.89 -9.88 -9.65
N ILE A 264 17.59 -9.90 -9.38
CA ILE A 264 16.79 -8.70 -9.10
C ILE A 264 16.54 -8.68 -7.59
N GLU A 265 17.05 -7.66 -6.92
CA GLU A 265 16.98 -7.52 -5.46
C GLU A 265 16.46 -6.14 -5.07
N LEU A 266 15.78 -6.04 -3.93
CA LEU A 266 15.34 -4.76 -3.38
C LEU A 266 16.41 -4.19 -2.44
N GLN A 267 16.93 -3.02 -2.77
CA GLN A 267 17.98 -2.35 -2.01
C GLN A 267 17.61 -0.89 -1.69
N PRO A 268 18.07 -0.34 -0.56
CA PRO A 268 17.92 1.09 -0.27
C PRO A 268 18.79 1.95 -1.21
N GLN A 269 18.22 3.01 -1.78
CA GLN A 269 18.91 3.91 -2.71
C GLN A 269 19.91 4.85 -2.02
N LYS A 270 19.55 5.51 -0.91
CA LYS A 270 20.38 6.54 -0.24
C LYS A 270 21.74 6.08 0.31
N TYR A 271 22.02 4.78 0.27
CA TYR A 271 23.24 4.20 0.83
C TYR A 271 24.19 3.65 -0.22
N SER A 272 23.80 3.59 -1.51
CA SER A 272 24.75 3.29 -2.60
C SER A 272 25.75 4.44 -2.81
N ASP A 273 25.30 5.69 -2.66
CA ASP A 273 26.04 6.88 -3.14
C ASP A 273 27.24 7.29 -2.26
N LYS A 274 27.44 6.64 -1.10
CA LYS A 274 28.58 6.89 -0.20
C LYS A 274 29.34 5.62 0.20
N LEU A 275 29.07 4.50 -0.47
CA LEU A 275 29.85 3.28 -0.31
C LEU A 275 30.87 3.24 -1.44
N GLU A 276 32.06 3.79 -1.20
CA GLU A 276 33.22 3.52 -2.06
C GLU A 276 33.41 2.00 -2.17
N PHE A 277 33.28 1.51 -3.40
CA PHE A 277 33.34 0.10 -3.77
C PHE A 277 34.79 -0.39 -3.73
N ASN A 278 35.30 -0.64 -2.53
CA ASN A 278 36.56 -1.37 -2.35
C ASN A 278 36.26 -2.76 -1.80
N ASN A 279 35.82 -3.67 -2.67
CA ASN A 279 36.06 -5.11 -2.59
C ASN A 279 35.66 -5.73 -3.94
N ALA A 280 36.52 -6.61 -4.46
CA ALA A 280 36.50 -7.13 -5.83
C ALA A 280 35.23 -7.92 -6.24
N ASP A 281 34.26 -8.10 -5.33
CA ASP A 281 33.05 -8.91 -5.55
C ASP A 281 31.72 -8.14 -5.36
N GLY A 282 31.75 -6.81 -5.17
CA GLY A 282 30.68 -5.88 -5.57
C GLY A 282 29.25 -6.01 -5.00
N VAL A 283 28.92 -6.94 -4.09
CA VAL A 283 27.56 -7.13 -3.58
C VAL A 283 27.56 -7.17 -2.05
N LEU A 284 26.96 -6.16 -1.40
CA LEU A 284 26.64 -6.19 0.02
C LEU A 284 25.32 -6.95 0.21
N SER A 285 25.30 -7.91 1.14
CA SER A 285 24.05 -8.60 1.46
C SER A 285 23.04 -7.64 2.11
N ARG A 286 21.73 -7.93 2.01
CA ARG A 286 20.68 -7.13 2.68
C ARG A 286 20.93 -6.98 4.20
N ALA A 287 21.54 -8.00 4.81
CA ALA A 287 21.94 -7.98 6.22
C ALA A 287 23.06 -6.97 6.51
N ASP A 288 24.03 -6.82 5.60
CA ASP A 288 25.12 -5.86 5.77
C ASP A 288 24.65 -4.42 5.57
N VAL A 289 23.70 -4.20 4.65
CA VAL A 289 23.09 -2.89 4.43
C VAL A 289 22.27 -2.44 5.65
N LYS A 290 21.46 -3.35 6.20
CA LYS A 290 20.72 -3.14 7.45
C LYS A 290 21.67 -2.85 8.62
N THR A 291 22.72 -3.66 8.78
CA THR A 291 23.70 -3.49 9.87
C THR A 291 24.45 -2.16 9.76
N ARG A 292 24.88 -1.76 8.56
CA ARG A 292 25.55 -0.47 8.33
C ARG A 292 24.61 0.72 8.53
N PHE A 293 23.34 0.58 8.15
CA PHE A 293 22.29 1.56 8.42
C PHE A 293 22.07 1.77 9.92
N GLU A 294 21.83 0.68 10.64
CA GLU A 294 21.64 0.69 12.10
C GLU A 294 22.86 1.25 12.83
N HIS A 295 24.07 0.94 12.35
CA HIS A 295 25.32 1.47 12.91
C HIS A 295 25.47 2.98 12.69
N LYS A 296 25.15 3.48 11.49
CA LYS A 296 25.25 4.92 11.16
C LYS A 296 24.18 5.76 11.87
N ILE A 297 23.00 5.16 12.10
CA ILE A 297 21.95 5.74 12.92
C ILE A 297 22.37 5.81 14.39
N LYS A 298 22.91 4.73 14.96
CA LYS A 298 23.35 4.67 16.36
C LYS A 298 24.55 5.58 16.65
N SER A 299 25.42 5.81 15.67
CA SER A 299 26.63 6.62 15.85
C SER A 299 26.41 8.14 15.82
N SER A 300 25.21 8.63 15.48
CA SER A 300 25.06 10.03 15.03
C SER A 300 24.02 10.87 15.77
N LEU A 301 23.26 10.37 16.76
CA LEU A 301 21.99 11.03 17.13
C LEU A 301 21.74 11.13 18.64
N THR A 302 21.26 12.30 19.10
CA THR A 302 20.69 12.52 20.46
C THR A 302 19.34 13.27 20.38
N GLY A 303 18.35 12.91 21.21
CA GLY A 303 17.07 13.64 21.29
C GLY A 303 16.10 13.34 20.12
N LYS A 304 15.55 14.37 19.45
CA LYS A 304 14.54 14.23 18.36
C LYS A 304 14.98 13.31 17.21
N GLU A 305 16.28 13.15 17.04
CA GLU A 305 16.88 12.28 16.03
C GLU A 305 16.72 10.79 16.36
N GLU A 306 16.61 10.42 17.65
CA GLU A 306 16.36 9.05 18.10
C GLU A 306 14.94 8.57 17.73
N ASP A 307 13.94 9.44 17.81
CA ASP A 307 12.57 9.13 17.39
C ASP A 307 12.44 8.96 15.87
N VAL A 308 13.23 9.69 15.09
CA VAL A 308 13.31 9.52 13.64
C VAL A 308 13.98 8.18 13.32
N ALA A 309 15.12 7.90 13.97
CA ALA A 309 15.83 6.65 13.85
C ALA A 309 14.96 5.42 14.15
N LYS A 310 14.18 5.48 15.22
CA LYS A 310 13.25 4.42 15.60
C LYS A 310 12.15 4.23 14.56
N ARG A 311 11.57 5.31 14.04
CA ARG A 311 10.54 5.26 12.99
C ARG A 311 11.08 4.65 11.71
N GLU A 312 12.28 5.02 11.31
CA GLU A 312 12.95 4.46 10.14
C GLU A 312 13.27 2.97 10.33
N SER A 313 13.85 2.58 11.47
CA SER A 313 14.10 1.17 11.79
C SER A 313 12.81 0.32 11.72
N GLN A 314 11.71 0.84 12.28
CA GLN A 314 10.41 0.17 12.20
C GLN A 314 9.93 0.04 10.75
N PHE A 315 10.06 1.08 9.93
CA PHE A 315 9.73 1.01 8.50
C PHE A 315 10.53 -0.09 7.79
N TRP A 316 11.85 -0.15 8.00
CA TRP A 316 12.71 -1.17 7.38
C TRP A 316 12.32 -2.58 7.78
N ASN A 317 12.00 -2.80 9.06
CA ASN A 317 11.51 -4.09 9.52
C ASN A 317 10.21 -4.48 8.82
N ARG A 318 9.27 -3.53 8.63
CA ARG A 318 8.05 -3.78 7.87
C ARG A 318 8.33 -4.07 6.40
N ALA A 319 9.28 -3.37 5.79
CA ALA A 319 9.67 -3.60 4.39
C ALA A 319 10.31 -4.98 4.19
N GLU A 320 11.22 -5.39 5.08
CA GLU A 320 11.80 -6.73 5.06
C GLU A 320 10.71 -7.81 5.20
N ALA A 321 9.81 -7.61 6.17
CA ALA A 321 8.70 -8.51 6.43
C ALA A 321 7.76 -8.60 5.22
N SER A 322 7.50 -7.48 4.53
CA SER A 322 6.76 -7.47 3.27
C SER A 322 7.44 -8.26 2.16
N ILE A 323 8.75 -8.08 1.98
CA ILE A 323 9.53 -8.76 0.92
C ILE A 323 9.47 -10.27 1.13
N GLU A 324 9.67 -10.71 2.38
CA GLU A 324 9.67 -12.12 2.76
C GLU A 324 8.27 -12.74 2.67
N LEU A 325 7.25 -12.14 3.31
CA LEU A 325 5.88 -12.68 3.34
C LEU A 325 5.30 -12.85 1.93
N LEU A 326 5.52 -11.85 1.08
CA LEU A 326 4.94 -11.83 -0.26
C LEU A 326 5.87 -12.44 -1.32
N SER A 327 7.05 -12.93 -0.92
CA SER A 327 8.09 -13.46 -1.82
C SER A 327 8.39 -12.51 -2.98
N ILE A 328 8.56 -11.22 -2.68
CA ILE A 328 8.66 -10.19 -3.72
C ILE A 328 9.85 -10.47 -4.63
N GLU A 329 11.05 -10.66 -4.08
CA GLU A 329 12.27 -10.87 -4.88
C GLU A 329 12.20 -12.14 -5.72
N ASP A 330 11.75 -13.27 -5.17
CA ASP A 330 11.56 -14.52 -5.92
C ASP A 330 10.67 -14.29 -7.14
N PHE A 331 9.54 -13.63 -6.93
CA PHE A 331 8.60 -13.32 -7.98
C PHE A 331 9.17 -12.34 -9.01
N TYR A 332 10.01 -11.40 -8.60
CA TYR A 332 10.61 -10.43 -9.51
C TYR A 332 11.75 -11.03 -10.33
N ASN A 333 12.48 -12.02 -9.80
CA ASN A 333 13.50 -12.77 -10.55
C ASN A 333 12.93 -13.61 -11.70
N GLU A 334 11.62 -13.88 -11.71
CA GLU A 334 10.92 -14.47 -12.87
C GLU A 334 10.66 -13.47 -14.01
N HIS A 335 10.99 -12.18 -13.83
CA HIS A 335 10.82 -11.12 -14.86
C HIS A 335 12.14 -10.65 -15.48
N LYS A 336 13.17 -11.52 -15.50
CA LYS A 336 14.47 -11.19 -16.10
C LYS A 336 14.37 -10.77 -17.57
N ASP A 337 13.47 -11.36 -18.35
CA ASP A 337 13.28 -11.01 -19.76
C ASP A 337 12.82 -9.55 -19.94
N GLU A 338 11.95 -9.07 -19.05
CA GLU A 338 11.53 -7.67 -19.04
C GLU A 338 12.73 -6.76 -18.80
N VAL A 339 13.54 -7.08 -17.79
CA VAL A 339 14.76 -6.33 -17.46
C VAL A 339 15.77 -6.37 -18.59
N MET A 340 16.01 -7.54 -19.19
CA MET A 340 16.90 -7.70 -20.33
C MET A 340 16.47 -6.85 -21.52
N THR A 341 15.16 -6.72 -21.75
CA THR A 341 14.64 -5.84 -22.79
C THR A 341 14.97 -4.37 -22.50
N LEU A 342 14.81 -3.92 -21.24
CA LEU A 342 15.19 -2.56 -20.85
C LEU A 342 16.70 -2.31 -21.04
N LEU A 343 17.54 -3.24 -20.60
CA LEU A 343 19.00 -3.15 -20.70
C LEU A 343 19.46 -3.10 -22.16
N ARG A 344 18.90 -3.95 -23.03
CA ARG A 344 19.18 -3.94 -24.47
C ARG A 344 18.75 -2.63 -25.13
N ASN A 345 17.53 -2.16 -24.85
CA ASN A 345 17.04 -0.91 -25.40
C ASN A 345 17.92 0.26 -24.95
N HIS A 346 18.28 0.30 -23.66
CA HIS A 346 19.16 1.34 -23.14
C HIS A 346 20.54 1.33 -23.80
N TYR A 347 21.12 0.15 -23.99
CA TYR A 347 22.40 0.01 -24.69
C TYR A 347 22.33 0.41 -26.17
N GLN A 348 21.22 0.10 -26.86
CA GLN A 348 21.02 0.44 -28.27
C GLN A 348 20.76 1.93 -28.48
N TYR A 349 19.98 2.55 -27.62
CA TYR A 349 19.63 3.96 -27.69
C TYR A 349 20.58 4.79 -26.83
N ASN A 350 21.71 5.19 -27.41
CA ASN A 350 22.63 6.13 -26.77
C ASN A 350 21.96 7.51 -26.50
N GLN A 351 22.59 8.32 -25.65
CA GLN A 351 22.11 9.68 -25.32
C GLN A 351 21.85 10.52 -26.58
N ASP A 352 22.64 10.37 -27.64
CA ASP A 352 22.46 11.10 -28.91
C ASP A 352 21.15 10.72 -29.63
N SER A 353 20.80 9.43 -29.62
CA SER A 353 19.54 8.94 -30.21
C SER A 353 18.33 9.48 -29.46
N VAL A 354 18.46 9.51 -28.13
CA VAL A 354 17.48 10.06 -27.19
C VAL A 354 17.30 11.56 -27.43
N GLU A 355 18.41 12.31 -27.58
CA GLU A 355 18.40 13.74 -27.87
C GLU A 355 17.84 14.07 -29.26
N LEU A 356 18.15 13.25 -30.28
CA LEU A 356 17.61 13.40 -31.63
C LEU A 356 16.08 13.24 -31.65
N ILE A 357 15.54 12.25 -30.94
CA ILE A 357 14.10 12.03 -30.80
C ILE A 357 13.43 13.20 -30.06
N MET A 358 14.07 13.70 -28.99
CA MET A 358 13.60 14.87 -28.26
C MET A 358 13.48 16.11 -29.15
N LYS A 359 14.58 16.46 -29.84
CA LYS A 359 14.69 17.70 -30.64
C LYS A 359 13.75 17.73 -31.83
N THR A 360 13.53 16.60 -32.48
CA THR A 360 12.79 16.58 -33.76
C THR A 360 11.30 16.29 -33.58
N SER A 361 10.91 15.25 -32.85
CA SER A 361 9.52 14.76 -32.90
C SER A 361 8.66 15.24 -31.73
N LEU A 362 9.18 15.16 -30.50
CA LEU A 362 8.39 15.50 -29.31
C LEU A 362 8.33 16.99 -29.06
N ARG A 363 9.42 17.73 -29.31
CA ARG A 363 9.44 19.19 -29.15
C ARG A 363 8.45 19.90 -30.05
N MET A 364 8.27 19.41 -31.29
CA MET A 364 7.25 19.94 -32.20
C MET A 364 5.82 19.64 -31.72
N LYS A 365 5.58 18.46 -31.12
CA LYS A 365 4.27 18.06 -30.63
C LYS A 365 3.87 18.74 -29.32
N TYR A 366 4.86 19.04 -28.46
CA TYR A 366 4.68 19.66 -27.15
C TYR A 366 5.59 20.89 -26.99
N PRO A 367 5.31 22.00 -27.69
CA PRO A 367 6.18 23.18 -27.71
C PRO A 367 6.35 23.84 -26.34
N GLU A 368 5.33 23.76 -25.48
CA GLU A 368 5.29 24.37 -24.15
C GLU A 368 5.93 23.52 -23.04
N ALA A 369 6.24 22.25 -23.30
CA ALA A 369 6.84 21.37 -22.29
C ALA A 369 8.28 21.82 -21.96
N THR A 370 8.74 21.58 -20.73
CA THR A 370 10.13 21.79 -20.34
C THR A 370 11.06 20.73 -20.97
N GLU A 371 12.36 21.00 -20.99
CA GLU A 371 13.35 20.02 -21.48
C GLU A 371 13.33 18.72 -20.67
N GLN A 372 13.09 18.82 -19.35
CA GLN A 372 12.95 17.66 -18.46
C GLN A 372 11.70 16.83 -18.80
N GLU A 373 10.57 17.46 -19.08
CA GLU A 373 9.33 16.78 -19.49
C GLU A 373 9.50 16.10 -20.85
N ILE A 374 10.13 16.78 -21.82
CA ILE A 374 10.44 16.18 -23.13
C ILE A 374 11.37 14.98 -22.95
N LYS A 375 12.39 15.07 -22.09
CA LYS A 375 13.29 13.96 -21.78
C LYS A 375 12.54 12.77 -21.19
N LEU A 376 11.65 13.03 -20.25
CA LEU A 376 10.80 12.02 -19.65
C LEU A 376 9.88 11.36 -20.68
N PHE A 377 9.21 12.13 -21.55
CA PHE A 377 8.33 11.57 -22.58
C PHE A 377 9.09 10.68 -23.56
N THR A 378 10.29 11.09 -23.99
CA THR A 378 11.16 10.25 -24.83
C THR A 378 11.48 8.94 -24.15
N ARG A 379 11.86 8.97 -22.86
CA ARG A 379 12.17 7.76 -22.10
C ARG A 379 10.95 6.87 -21.94
N ASN A 380 9.81 7.42 -21.56
CA ASN A 380 8.56 6.66 -21.45
C ASN A 380 8.21 5.96 -22.77
N MET A 381 8.46 6.62 -23.91
CA MET A 381 8.25 6.06 -25.25
C MET A 381 9.25 4.95 -25.61
N LEU A 382 10.55 5.19 -25.41
CA LEU A 382 11.60 4.21 -25.75
C LEU A 382 11.54 2.94 -24.92
N TYR A 383 11.10 3.07 -23.67
CA TYR A 383 11.12 1.99 -22.69
C TYR A 383 9.74 1.44 -22.37
N PHE A 384 8.70 1.96 -23.02
CA PHE A 384 7.29 1.55 -22.81
C PHE A 384 6.94 1.45 -21.32
N ALA A 385 7.35 2.46 -20.56
CA ALA A 385 7.29 2.50 -19.11
C ALA A 385 6.76 3.86 -18.65
N PHE A 386 6.00 3.87 -17.56
CA PHE A 386 5.66 5.11 -16.87
C PHE A 386 6.66 5.32 -15.74
N LEU A 387 7.68 6.14 -16.00
CA LEU A 387 8.84 6.25 -15.13
C LEU A 387 8.58 7.13 -13.90
N GLN A 388 7.57 8.00 -13.94
CA GLN A 388 7.21 8.86 -12.81
C GLN A 388 6.55 8.08 -11.67
N TYR A 389 6.90 8.43 -10.44
CA TYR A 389 6.48 7.72 -9.23
C TYR A 389 4.95 7.73 -9.04
N GLU A 390 4.27 8.81 -9.44
CA GLU A 390 2.80 8.90 -9.42
C GLU A 390 2.12 7.92 -10.37
N GLU A 391 2.83 7.50 -11.41
CA GLU A 391 2.29 6.68 -12.49
C GLU A 391 2.61 5.19 -12.32
N TRP A 392 3.36 4.80 -11.28
CA TRP A 392 3.70 3.39 -11.05
C TRP A 392 2.46 2.51 -10.81
N GLY A 393 1.36 3.11 -10.34
CA GLY A 393 0.06 2.44 -10.20
C GLY A 393 -0.72 2.27 -11.52
N ASN A 394 -0.24 2.82 -12.65
CA ASN A 394 -0.97 2.76 -13.92
C ASN A 394 -0.77 1.45 -14.69
N SER A 395 0.39 0.79 -14.54
CA SER A 395 0.70 -0.46 -15.23
C SER A 395 1.63 -1.36 -14.39
N PRO A 396 1.49 -2.70 -14.50
CA PRO A 396 2.41 -3.64 -13.90
C PRO A 396 3.87 -3.36 -14.22
N LEU A 397 4.73 -3.68 -13.25
CA LEU A 397 6.18 -3.60 -13.31
C LEU A 397 6.74 -2.18 -13.47
N ASN A 398 5.91 -1.13 -13.54
CA ASN A 398 6.40 0.24 -13.71
C ASN A 398 7.42 0.65 -12.64
N LYS A 399 7.25 0.22 -11.39
CA LYS A 399 8.26 0.46 -10.35
C LYS A 399 9.59 -0.19 -10.69
N LEU A 400 9.59 -1.48 -11.06
CA LEU A 400 10.80 -2.20 -11.47
C LEU A 400 11.50 -1.51 -12.64
N LYS A 401 10.74 -1.15 -13.68
CA LYS A 401 11.29 -0.45 -14.84
C LYS A 401 11.94 0.86 -14.41
N SER A 402 11.21 1.70 -13.66
CA SER A 402 11.72 2.99 -13.18
C SER A 402 12.97 2.85 -12.32
N ASP A 403 12.97 1.91 -11.38
CA ASP A 403 14.12 1.66 -10.51
C ASP A 403 15.38 1.24 -11.31
N ILE A 404 15.22 0.36 -12.30
CA ILE A 404 16.34 -0.08 -13.16
C ILE A 404 16.85 1.06 -14.03
N PHE A 405 15.96 1.91 -14.56
CA PHE A 405 16.38 3.11 -15.28
C PHE A 405 17.18 4.08 -14.42
N ASN A 406 16.76 4.28 -13.18
CA ASN A 406 17.49 5.12 -12.24
C ASN A 406 18.88 4.51 -11.95
N GLN A 407 18.97 3.17 -11.78
CA GLN A 407 20.26 2.49 -11.63
C GLN A 407 21.17 2.70 -12.85
N LEU A 408 20.64 2.66 -14.06
CA LEU A 408 21.42 2.89 -15.29
C LEU A 408 21.94 4.33 -15.37
N ASP A 409 21.07 5.32 -15.06
CA ASP A 409 21.48 6.73 -15.01
C ASP A 409 22.58 6.97 -13.96
N GLU A 410 22.48 6.34 -12.79
CA GLU A 410 23.51 6.39 -11.74
C GLU A 410 24.88 5.89 -12.27
N ILE A 411 24.90 4.79 -13.02
CA ILE A 411 26.12 4.21 -13.60
C ILE A 411 26.71 5.13 -14.69
N GLU A 412 25.87 5.70 -15.57
CA GLU A 412 26.33 6.63 -16.61
C GLU A 412 26.96 7.89 -16.00
N ASN A 413 26.29 8.49 -15.01
CA ASN A 413 26.79 9.69 -14.33
C ASN A 413 28.11 9.44 -13.59
N THR A 414 28.32 8.23 -13.06
CA THR A 414 29.57 7.86 -12.39
C THR A 414 30.74 7.78 -13.39
N ARG A 415 30.50 7.27 -14.61
CA ARG A 415 31.52 7.16 -15.67
C ARG A 415 31.93 8.50 -16.29
N ILE A 416 31.04 9.50 -16.26
CA ILE A 416 31.33 10.85 -16.80
C ILE A 416 32.20 11.66 -15.82
N ASN A 417 32.12 11.35 -14.52
CA ASN A 417 32.85 12.05 -13.45
C ASN A 417 34.17 11.38 -13.05
N SER A 418 34.48 10.20 -13.60
CA SER A 418 35.74 9.46 -13.45
C SER A 418 36.62 9.63 -14.68
#